data_AF-A0AAE1J625-F1
#
_entry.id   AF-A0AAE1J625-F1
#
_cell.length_a   1.000
_cell.length_b   1.000
_cell.length_c   1.000
_cell.angle_alpha   90.00
_cell.angle_beta   90.00
_cell.angle_gamma   90.00
#
_symmetry.space_group_name_H-M   'P 1'
#
loop_
_entity.id
_entity.type
_entity.pdbx_description
1 polymer ?
#
loop_
_entity_poly.entity_id
_entity_poly.type
_entity_poly.pdbx_seq_one_letter_code
_entity_poly.pdbx_strand_id
1 'polypeptide(L)'
;MHHTHQHPLLCLYCHPHSYIRMVQHLIERCLLLHMSQEQCIKALEEHASITPLVTLTVWKELQKENEDFFRAYYSQNFSPMPINEAEVFKLHQDYQQGNK
;
A
#
# COMPACT_ATOMS: atom_id res chain seq x y z
N MET A 1 11.21 31.09 0.41
CA MET A 1 11.89 30.22 1.40
C MET A 1 11.42 28.78 1.20
N HIS A 2 11.90 28.12 0.15
CA HIS A 2 11.56 26.71 -0.08
C HIS A 2 12.30 25.87 0.96
N HIS A 3 11.56 25.29 1.91
CA HIS A 3 12.11 24.27 2.78
C HIS A 3 12.21 22.99 1.96
N THR A 4 13.33 22.83 1.25
CA THR A 4 13.76 21.53 0.74
C THR A 4 14.10 20.70 1.97
N HIS A 5 13.09 19.99 2.50
CA HIS A 5 13.29 18.95 3.51
C HIS A 5 13.93 17.75 2.80
N GLN A 6 15.16 17.93 2.31
CA GLN A 6 16.04 16.83 1.96
C GLN A 6 16.35 16.15 3.29
N HIS A 7 15.51 15.18 3.65
CA HIS A 7 15.74 14.24 4.73
C HIS A 7 17.16 13.70 4.53
N PRO A 8 18.13 14.05 5.39
CA PRO A 8 19.41 13.36 5.40
C PRO A 8 19.05 11.91 5.65
N LEU A 9 19.36 11.03 4.69
CA LEU A 9 19.04 9.61 4.76
C LEU A 9 19.39 9.11 6.16
N LEU A 10 18.34 8.90 6.97
CA LEU A 10 18.51 8.49 8.35
C LEU A 10 19.22 7.13 8.29
N CYS A 11 20.36 7.01 8.97
CA CYS A 11 21.06 5.74 8.99
C CYS A 11 20.34 4.81 9.98
N LEU A 12 19.90 3.65 9.51
CA LEU A 12 19.30 2.60 10.34
C LEU A 12 20.20 2.26 11.55
N TYR A 13 21.52 2.28 11.39
CA TYR A 13 22.47 1.93 12.44
C TYR A 13 22.73 3.07 13.43
N CYS A 14 22.73 4.33 12.96
CA CYS A 14 23.03 5.47 13.82
C CYS A 14 21.79 5.94 14.61
N HIS A 15 20.61 5.88 13.99
CA HIS A 15 19.36 6.39 14.55
C HIS A 15 18.20 5.43 14.25
N PRO A 16 18.23 4.18 14.75
CA PRO A 16 17.27 3.13 14.39
C PRO A 16 15.82 3.56 14.65
N HIS A 17 15.53 4.17 15.80
CA HIS A 17 14.18 4.60 16.14
C HIS A 17 13.64 5.66 15.15
N SER A 18 14.43 6.68 14.83
CA SER A 18 14.04 7.73 13.88
C SER A 18 13.87 7.17 12.46
N TYR A 19 14.74 6.23 12.06
CA TYR A 19 14.62 5.55 10.76
C TYR A 19 13.32 4.76 10.66
N ILE A 20 13.02 3.91 11.66
CA ILE A 20 11.80 3.11 11.66
C ILE A 20 10.55 3.99 11.67
N ARG A 21 10.53 5.09 12.46
CA ARG A 21 9.42 6.05 12.44
C ARG A 21 9.24 6.72 11.07
N MET A 22 10.33 7.03 10.37
CA MET A 22 10.27 7.55 9.01
C MET A 22 9.68 6.51 8.05
N VAL A 23 10.11 5.25 8.13
CA VAL A 23 9.57 4.16 7.29
C VAL A 23 8.07 3.94 7.57
N GLN A 24 7.67 3.92 8.84
CA GLN A 24 6.26 3.84 9.24
C GLN A 24 5.44 4.97 8.61
N HIS A 25 5.91 6.21 8.71
CA HIS A 25 5.19 7.36 8.13
C HIS A 25 5.03 7.24 6.60
N LEU A 26 6.04 6.70 5.91
CA LEU A 26 5.95 6.44 4.47
C LEU A 26 4.95 5.32 4.14
N ILE A 27 4.91 4.26 4.96
CA ILE A 27 3.91 3.19 4.86
C ILE A 27 2.50 3.74 5.06
N GLU A 28 2.28 4.57 6.09
CA GLU A 28 0.98 5.24 6.34
C GLU A 28 0.54 6.07 5.14
N ARG A 29 1.47 6.78 4.47
CA ARG A 29 1.17 7.50 3.24
C ARG A 29 0.80 6.57 2.08
N CYS A 30 1.47 5.42 1.94
CA CYS A 30 1.08 4.41 0.94
C CYS A 30 -0.31 3.84 1.20
N LEU A 31 -0.66 3.61 2.47
CA LEU A 31 -2.00 3.16 2.87
C LEU A 31 -3.06 4.21 2.52
N LEU A 32 -2.81 5.50 2.79
CA LEU A 32 -3.73 6.58 2.36
C LEU A 32 -3.91 6.67 0.84
N LEU A 33 -2.93 6.21 0.07
CA LEU A 33 -2.98 6.16 -1.39
C LEU A 33 -3.55 4.83 -1.92
N HIS A 34 -4.14 4.00 -1.06
CA HIS A 34 -4.78 2.75 -1.45
C HIS A 34 -3.82 1.75 -2.14
N MET A 35 -2.54 1.77 -1.77
CA MET A 35 -1.53 0.89 -2.34
C MET A 35 -1.57 -0.51 -1.70
N SER A 36 -1.35 -1.55 -2.51
CA SER A 36 -1.05 -2.89 -2.00
C SER A 36 0.31 -2.90 -1.27
N GLN A 37 0.58 -3.97 -0.53
CA GLN A 37 1.86 -4.15 0.14
C GLN A 37 3.02 -4.16 -0.86
N GLU A 38 2.85 -4.84 -2.00
CA GLU A 38 3.85 -4.91 -3.07
C GLU A 38 4.10 -3.54 -3.70
N GLN A 39 3.04 -2.77 -3.96
CA GLN A 39 3.14 -1.42 -4.48
C GLN A 39 3.87 -0.49 -3.50
N CYS A 40 3.55 -0.60 -2.21
CA CYS A 40 4.25 0.14 -1.15
C CYS A 40 5.74 -0.21 -1.10
N ILE A 41 6.09 -1.50 -1.09
CA ILE A 41 7.48 -1.97 -1.07
C ILE A 41 8.25 -1.39 -2.26
N LYS A 42 7.70 -1.53 -3.48
CA LYS A 42 8.33 -1.03 -4.70
C LYS A 42 8.50 0.49 -4.68
N ALA A 43 7.46 1.23 -4.26
CA ALA A 43 7.53 2.69 -4.19
C ALA A 43 8.58 3.18 -3.19
N LEU A 44 8.70 2.53 -2.02
CA LEU A 44 9.68 2.90 -1.00
C LEU A 44 11.12 2.53 -1.42
N GLU A 45 11.29 1.43 -2.15
CA GLU A 45 12.59 1.06 -2.73
C GLU A 45 13.03 2.07 -3.80
N GLU A 46 12.16 2.38 -4.76
CA GLU A 46 12.49 3.24 -5.90
C GLU A 46 12.63 4.72 -5.52
N HIS A 47 11.76 5.24 -4.66
CA HIS A 47 11.68 6.68 -4.39
C HIS A 47 12.34 7.12 -3.09
N ALA A 48 12.53 6.21 -2.13
CA ALA A 48 13.13 6.52 -0.83
C ALA A 48 14.40 5.69 -0.54
N SER A 49 14.80 4.81 -1.45
CA SER A 49 15.98 3.93 -1.31
C SER A 49 15.94 3.10 -0.01
N ILE A 50 14.73 2.73 0.44
CA ILE A 50 14.53 1.87 1.61
C ILE A 50 14.61 0.42 1.15
N THR A 51 15.42 -0.39 1.85
CA THR A 51 15.52 -1.82 1.54
C THR A 51 14.15 -2.51 1.69
N PRO A 52 13.70 -3.31 0.71
CA PRO A 52 12.41 -4.01 0.75
C PRO A 52 12.16 -4.79 2.03
N LEU A 53 13.21 -5.42 2.58
CA LEU A 53 13.14 -6.18 3.83
C LEU A 53 12.75 -5.30 5.03
N VAL A 54 13.22 -4.06 5.08
CA VAL A 54 12.86 -3.15 6.17
C VAL A 54 11.40 -2.73 6.05
N THR A 55 10.96 -2.32 4.86
CA THR A 55 9.55 -2.00 4.60
C THR A 55 8.64 -3.18 4.96
N LEU A 56 8.98 -4.39 4.52
CA LEU A 56 8.24 -5.61 4.82
C LEU A 56 8.15 -5.89 6.32
N THR A 57 9.26 -5.70 7.05
CA THR A 57 9.31 -5.93 8.50
C THR A 57 8.43 -4.94 9.25
N VAL A 58 8.59 -3.65 8.97
CA VAL A 58 7.78 -2.60 9.61
C VAL A 58 6.29 -2.77 9.28
N TRP A 59 5.97 -3.08 8.02
CA TRP A 59 4.59 -3.32 7.59
C TRP A 59 3.95 -4.51 8.33
N LYS A 60 4.69 -5.61 8.57
CA LYS A 60 4.19 -6.77 9.32
C LYS A 60 3.92 -6.44 10.79
N GLU A 61 4.81 -5.70 11.45
CA GLU A 61 4.57 -5.28 12.84
C GLU A 61 3.38 -4.32 12.93
N LEU A 62 3.24 -3.38 11.99
CA LEU A 62 2.06 -2.50 11.92
C LEU A 62 0.76 -3.28 11.74
N GLN A 63 0.75 -4.32 10.88
CA GLN A 63 -0.41 -5.21 10.71
C GLN A 63 -0.79 -5.91 12.00
N LYS A 64 0.20 -6.46 12.70
CA LYS A 64 0.00 -7.19 13.97
C LYS A 64 -0.49 -6.28 15.09
N GLU A 65 -0.02 -5.04 15.15
CA GLU A 65 -0.44 -4.07 16.17
C GLU A 65 -1.82 -3.46 15.86
N ASN A 66 -2.25 -3.47 14.60
CA ASN A 66 -3.47 -2.77 14.13
C ASN A 66 -4.34 -3.69 13.26
N GLU A 67 -4.61 -4.91 13.72
CA GLU A 67 -5.26 -5.95 12.91
C GLU A 67 -6.63 -5.52 12.33
N ASP A 68 -7.45 -4.84 13.13
CA ASP A 68 -8.78 -4.39 12.70
C ASP A 68 -8.72 -3.33 11.60
N PHE A 69 -7.74 -2.41 11.69
CA PHE A 69 -7.50 -1.43 10.65
C PHE A 69 -7.11 -2.13 9.34
N PHE A 70 -6.15 -3.05 9.38
CA PHE A 70 -5.69 -3.73 8.17
C PHE A 70 -6.76 -4.66 7.59
N ARG A 71 -7.59 -5.29 8.43
CA ARG A 71 -8.76 -6.05 7.97
C ARG A 71 -9.70 -5.16 7.15
N ALA A 72 -10.09 -4.00 7.70
CA ALA A 72 -10.95 -3.05 7.01
C ALA A 72 -10.29 -2.47 5.75
N TYR A 73 -8.99 -2.15 5.83
CA TYR A 73 -8.19 -1.68 4.71
C TYR A 73 -8.22 -2.68 3.56
N TYR A 74 -7.99 -3.96 3.83
CA TYR A 74 -8.03 -5.00 2.80
C TYR A 74 -9.45 -5.24 2.27
N SER A 75 -10.49 -5.15 3.11
CA SER A 75 -11.87 -5.23 2.63
C SER A 75 -12.26 -4.09 1.69
N GLN A 76 -11.70 -2.89 1.87
CA GLN A 76 -11.97 -1.74 1.01
C GLN A 76 -11.13 -1.73 -0.27
N ASN A 77 -9.83 -2.02 -0.15
CA ASN A 77 -8.89 -2.00 -1.29
C ASN A 77 -9.01 -3.24 -2.17
N PHE A 78 -9.38 -4.37 -1.59
CA PHE A 78 -9.66 -5.61 -2.30
C PHE A 78 -11.13 -5.96 -2.24
N SER A 79 -12.05 -4.99 -2.12
CA SER A 79 -13.43 -5.26 -2.52
C SER A 79 -13.33 -5.78 -3.94
N PRO A 80 -13.64 -7.06 -4.21
CA PRO A 80 -14.15 -7.36 -5.53
C PRO A 80 -15.32 -6.38 -5.63
N MET A 81 -15.39 -5.55 -6.67
CA MET A 81 -16.70 -5.04 -7.06
C MET A 81 -17.66 -6.22 -6.90
N PRO A 82 -18.80 -6.11 -6.20
CA PRO A 82 -19.75 -7.20 -6.17
C PRO A 82 -20.04 -7.48 -7.63
N ILE A 83 -19.44 -8.56 -8.13
CA ILE A 83 -19.68 -9.03 -9.47
C ILE A 83 -21.10 -9.55 -9.30
N ASN A 84 -22.06 -8.67 -9.58
CA ASN A 84 -23.42 -9.11 -9.70
C ASN A 84 -23.37 -10.17 -10.80
N GLU A 85 -23.52 -11.44 -10.43
CA GLU A 85 -23.45 -12.54 -11.38
C GLU A 85 -24.42 -12.27 -12.53
N ALA A 86 -25.57 -11.62 -12.27
CA ALA A 86 -26.51 -11.21 -13.29
C ALA A 86 -25.92 -10.18 -14.28
N GLU A 87 -25.02 -9.30 -13.86
CA GLU A 87 -24.37 -8.29 -14.70
C GLU A 87 -23.24 -8.90 -15.54
N VAL A 88 -22.53 -9.91 -15.00
CA VAL A 88 -21.57 -10.71 -15.80
C VAL A 88 -22.27 -11.64 -16.77
N PHE A 89 -23.37 -12.29 -16.37
CA PHE A 89 -24.18 -13.08 -17.28
C PHE A 89 -24.76 -12.21 -18.41
N LYS A 90 -25.19 -10.99 -18.09
CA LYS A 90 -25.71 -10.05 -19.08
C LYS A 90 -24.63 -9.53 -20.02
N LEU A 91 -23.46 -9.15 -19.53
CA LEU A 91 -22.32 -8.77 -20.37
C LEU A 91 -21.85 -9.92 -21.27
N HIS A 92 -21.84 -11.15 -20.74
CA HIS A 92 -21.49 -12.32 -21.55
C HIS A 92 -22.55 -12.59 -22.62
N GLN A 93 -23.84 -12.44 -22.29
CA GLN A 93 -24.94 -12.58 -23.23
C GLN A 93 -24.89 -11.49 -24.32
N ASP A 94 -24.71 -10.22 -23.95
CA ASP A 94 -24.62 -9.10 -24.89
C ASP A 94 -23.42 -9.25 -25.85
N TYR A 95 -22.29 -9.75 -25.37
CA TYR A 95 -21.11 -10.06 -26.19
C TYR A 95 -21.38 -11.19 -27.19
N GLN A 96 -22.09 -12.25 -26.79
CA GLN A 96 -22.46 -13.36 -27.68
C GLN A 96 -23.58 -12.96 -28.66
N GLN A 97 -24.47 -12.03 -28.30
CA GLN A 97 -25.53 -11.53 -29.16
C GLN A 97 -25.09 -10.40 -30.10
N GLY A 98 -23.87 -9.84 -29.97
CA GLY A 98 -23.32 -8.85 -30.90
C GLY A 98 -24.02 -7.49 -30.88
N ASN A 99 -24.81 -7.18 -29.84
CA ASN A 99 -25.35 -5.84 -29.65
C ASN A 99 -24.28 -4.94 -29.02
N LYS A 100 -23.79 -3.98 -29.80
CA LYS A 100 -23.01 -2.84 -29.30
C LYS A 100 -23.94 -1.75 -28.80
#